data_AF-A0A8W7PKP0-F1
#
_entry.id   AF-A0A8W7PKP0-F1
#
_cell.length_a   1.000
_cell.length_b   1.000
_cell.length_c   1.000
_cell.angle_alpha   90.00
_cell.angle_beta   90.00
_cell.angle_gamma   90.00
#
_symmetry.space_group_name_H-M   'P 1'
#
loop_
_entity.id
_entity.type
_entity.pdbx_description
1 polymer ?
#
loop_
_entity_poly.entity_id
_entity_poly.type
_entity_poly.pdbx_seq_one_letter_code
_entity_poly.pdbx_strand_id
1 'polypeptide(L)'
;MEVRSGLNCDVAFGVRYKISSGNIGNVFAIHDTTGALHVAKALDYEKIKKYELRLMALDNFKENYTTVLINVRDVNDNPPVFEKSSYRTQITEEDDRGLPKRVLRVTASDADVERPNNINYFLTGPGIDIENPSDSNFDINKATGEILVLKR
;
A
#
# COMPACT_ATOMS: atom_id res chain seq x y z
N MET A 1 22.95 -7.07 -67.37
CA MET A 1 24.01 -6.40 -66.59
C MET A 1 23.83 -4.93 -66.88
N GLU A 2 23.14 -4.16 -66.05
CA GLU A 2 23.61 -3.70 -64.74
C GLU A 2 22.41 -3.48 -63.80
N VAL A 3 22.55 -3.90 -62.56
CA VAL A 3 21.57 -3.75 -61.48
C VAL A 3 21.90 -2.43 -60.77
N ARG A 4 20.95 -1.50 -60.65
CA ARG A 4 21.06 -0.41 -59.68
C ARG A 4 20.08 -0.66 -58.54
N SER A 5 20.61 -1.37 -57.54
CA SER A 5 20.11 -1.41 -56.17
C SER A 5 20.17 0.01 -55.59
N GLY A 6 19.02 0.65 -55.42
CA GLY A 6 18.84 1.77 -54.50
C GLY A 6 18.22 1.22 -53.22
N LEU A 7 19.04 0.94 -52.22
CA LEU A 7 18.63 0.54 -50.89
C LEU A 7 17.58 1.51 -50.32
N ASN A 8 16.44 0.92 -49.96
CA ASN A 8 15.84 1.02 -48.63
C ASN A 8 15.69 2.45 -48.05
N CYS A 9 14.56 3.08 -48.36
CA CYS A 9 14.00 4.09 -47.47
C CYS A 9 12.51 3.84 -47.32
N ASP A 10 12.19 2.69 -46.73
CA ASP A 10 10.99 2.61 -45.90
C ASP A 10 11.27 3.51 -44.70
N VAL A 11 11.23 4.83 -44.94
CA VAL A 11 11.21 5.84 -43.87
C VAL A 11 10.05 5.41 -43.02
N ALA A 12 10.29 5.03 -41.76
CA ALA A 12 9.21 4.68 -40.87
C ALA A 12 8.29 5.90 -40.74
N PHE A 13 7.22 5.95 -41.54
CA PHE A 13 6.17 6.95 -41.49
C PHE A 13 5.32 6.66 -40.26
N GLY A 14 5.82 7.02 -39.09
CA GLY A 14 5.16 6.72 -37.84
C GLY A 14 5.68 7.58 -36.73
N VAL A 15 4.75 8.19 -35.99
CA VAL A 15 5.06 8.87 -34.74
C VAL A 15 5.63 7.85 -33.76
N ARG A 16 6.78 8.17 -33.16
CA ARG A 16 7.43 7.38 -32.13
C ARG A 16 7.21 7.99 -30.76
N TYR A 17 6.82 7.17 -29.80
CA TYR A 17 6.53 7.57 -28.44
C TYR A 17 7.64 7.18 -27.48
N LYS A 18 7.99 8.07 -26.57
CA LYS A 18 8.97 7.82 -25.50
C LYS A 18 8.54 8.53 -24.21
N ILE A 19 8.94 7.97 -23.07
CA ILE A 19 8.86 8.68 -21.79
C ILE A 19 10.15 9.51 -21.66
N SER A 20 10.04 10.84 -21.66
CA SER A 20 11.18 11.74 -21.60
C SER A 20 11.65 12.02 -20.17
N SER A 21 10.73 12.06 -19.20
CA SER A 21 11.05 12.26 -17.78
C SER A 21 9.90 11.85 -16.85
N GLY A 22 10.14 11.87 -15.54
CA GLY A 22 9.11 11.61 -14.51
C GLY A 22 8.91 10.12 -14.16
N ASN A 23 9.55 9.21 -14.89
CA ASN A 23 9.46 7.76 -14.66
C ASN A 23 10.36 7.27 -13.52
N ILE A 24 10.09 7.75 -12.31
CA ILE A 24 10.85 7.38 -11.10
C ILE A 24 10.84 5.86 -10.94
N GLY A 25 12.02 5.25 -10.78
CA GLY A 25 12.17 3.79 -10.64
C GLY A 25 12.01 2.97 -11.92
N ASN A 26 11.78 3.63 -13.08
CA ASN A 26 11.45 2.97 -14.35
C ASN A 26 10.24 2.03 -14.22
N VAL A 27 9.18 2.54 -13.61
CA VAL A 27 7.97 1.78 -13.28
C VAL A 27 7.03 1.65 -14.48
N PHE A 28 7.04 2.62 -15.39
CA PHE A 28 6.24 2.60 -16.61
C PHE A 28 7.09 2.34 -17.84
N ALA A 29 6.48 1.72 -18.85
CA ALA A 29 7.05 1.60 -20.19
C ALA A 29 6.00 1.98 -21.23
N ILE A 30 6.44 2.53 -22.35
CA ILE A 30 5.58 2.93 -23.46
C ILE A 30 5.98 2.16 -24.71
N HIS A 31 4.99 1.60 -25.40
CA HIS A 31 5.21 1.00 -26.70
C HIS A 31 5.49 2.12 -27.72
N ASP A 32 6.61 2.03 -28.42
CA ASP A 32 7.14 3.13 -29.20
C ASP A 32 6.33 3.46 -30.47
N THR A 33 5.65 2.49 -31.09
CA THR A 33 4.79 2.74 -32.25
C THR A 33 3.32 3.00 -31.90
N THR A 34 2.75 2.32 -30.90
CA THR A 34 1.32 2.44 -30.58
C THR A 34 1.04 3.49 -29.52
N GLY A 35 2.05 3.93 -28.76
CA GLY A 35 1.89 4.82 -27.63
C GLY A 35 1.26 4.16 -26.40
N ALA A 36 1.07 2.83 -26.41
CA ALA A 36 0.48 2.11 -25.28
C ALA A 36 1.39 2.15 -24.05
N LEU A 37 0.97 2.91 -23.05
CA LEU A 37 1.63 3.01 -21.75
C LEU A 37 1.18 1.84 -20.85
N HIS A 38 2.13 1.17 -20.23
CA HIS A 38 1.87 0.06 -19.32
C HIS A 38 2.80 0.09 -18.10
N VAL A 39 2.39 -0.64 -17.07
CA VAL A 39 3.17 -0.84 -15.85
C VAL A 39 4.21 -1.93 -16.10
N ALA A 40 5.49 -1.59 -15.98
CA ALA A 40 6.62 -2.48 -16.20
C ALA A 40 7.21 -3.05 -14.89
N LYS A 41 6.90 -2.44 -13.75
CA LYS A 41 7.31 -2.89 -12.41
C LYS A 41 6.19 -2.70 -11.40
N ALA A 42 6.28 -3.40 -10.27
CA ALA A 42 5.32 -3.26 -9.18
C ALA A 42 5.16 -1.79 -8.74
N LEU A 43 3.91 -1.37 -8.60
CA LEU A 43 3.52 -0.10 -7.99
C LEU A 43 3.43 -0.30 -6.49
N ASP A 44 3.78 0.73 -5.73
CA ASP A 44 3.78 0.73 -4.27
C ASP A 44 3.27 2.11 -3.83
N TYR A 45 2.06 2.13 -3.27
CA TYR A 45 1.35 3.37 -2.92
C TYR A 45 2.05 4.07 -1.74
N GLU A 46 2.58 3.30 -0.79
CA GLU A 46 3.31 3.75 0.40
C GLU A 46 4.62 4.45 0.00
N LYS A 47 5.22 4.04 -1.12
CA LYS A 47 6.41 4.71 -1.68
C LYS A 47 6.09 5.92 -2.54
N ILE A 48 5.25 5.77 -3.57
CA ILE A 48 4.98 6.82 -4.56
C ILE A 48 3.50 6.81 -4.96
N LYS A 49 2.78 7.84 -4.53
CA LYS A 49 1.33 7.99 -4.76
C LYS A 49 0.98 8.53 -6.14
N LYS A 50 1.89 9.30 -6.75
CA LYS A 50 1.64 10.03 -8.00
C LYS A 50 2.87 10.09 -8.87
N TYR A 51 2.66 9.94 -10.17
CA TYR A 51 3.67 10.14 -11.19
C TYR A 51 3.22 11.23 -12.16
N GLU A 52 4.12 12.14 -12.47
CA GLU A 52 3.98 13.12 -13.53
C GLU A 52 4.93 12.73 -14.66
N LEU A 53 4.43 11.94 -15.62
CA LEU A 53 5.23 11.49 -16.75
C LEU A 53 5.21 12.53 -17.85
N ARG A 54 6.39 12.93 -18.32
CA ARG A 54 6.50 13.70 -19.56
C ARG A 54 6.70 12.72 -20.70
N LEU A 55 5.77 12.73 -21.66
CA LEU A 55 5.84 11.93 -22.87
C LEU A 55 6.30 12.79 -24.04
N MET A 56 7.05 12.18 -24.94
CA MET A 56 7.51 12.75 -26.18
C MET A 56 6.92 11.95 -27.35
N ALA A 57 6.34 12.65 -28.30
CA ALA A 57 5.98 12.14 -29.62
C ALA A 57 6.95 12.73 -30.64
N LEU A 58 7.67 11.89 -31.36
CA LEU A 58 8.63 12.26 -32.40
C LEU A 58 8.15 11.74 -33.74
N ASP A 59 7.89 12.64 -34.67
CA ASP A 59 7.87 12.34 -36.11
C ASP A 59 9.19 12.80 -36.72
N ASN A 60 9.56 12.28 -37.88
CA ASN A 60 10.79 12.44 -38.68
C ASN A 60 11.75 13.60 -38.32
N PHE A 61 11.25 14.80 -38.00
CA PHE A 61 12.05 15.93 -37.50
C PHE A 61 11.35 16.84 -36.47
N LYS A 62 10.19 16.43 -35.92
CA LYS A 62 9.39 17.25 -35.00
C LYS A 62 9.09 16.49 -33.72
N GLU A 63 9.39 17.13 -32.61
CA GLU A 63 9.05 16.66 -31.28
C GLU A 63 7.88 17.45 -30.72
N ASN A 64 6.96 16.75 -30.08
CA ASN A 64 5.94 17.34 -29.24
C ASN A 64 5.89 16.63 -27.89
N TYR A 65 5.55 17.38 -26.85
CA TYR A 65 5.57 16.91 -25.47
C TYR A 65 4.20 17.07 -24.83
N THR A 66 3.84 16.09 -23.99
CA THR A 66 2.66 16.19 -23.14
C THR A 66 2.95 15.62 -21.76
N THR A 67 2.14 15.99 -20.78
CA THR A 67 2.25 15.52 -19.40
C THR A 67 1.07 14.59 -19.08
N VAL A 68 1.38 13.41 -18.55
CA VAL A 68 0.40 12.43 -18.07
C VAL A 68 0.53 12.32 -16.56
N LEU A 69 -0.57 12.61 -15.87
CA LEU A 69 -0.67 12.46 -14.42
C LEU A 69 -1.27 11.09 -14.09
N ILE A 70 -0.51 10.26 -13.38
CA ILE A 70 -0.93 8.93 -12.94
C ILE A 70 -1.05 8.96 -11.43
N ASN A 71 -2.25 8.68 -10.93
CA ASN A 71 -2.51 8.50 -9.51
C ASN A 71 -2.53 6.99 -9.21
N VAL A 72 -1.65 6.54 -8.31
CA VAL A 72 -1.67 5.17 -7.79
C VAL A 72 -2.83 5.08 -6.81
N ARG A 73 -3.61 4.00 -6.91
CA ARG A 73 -4.70 3.72 -5.96
C ARG A 73 -4.15 2.87 -4.82
N ASP A 74 -4.43 3.30 -3.60
CA ASP A 74 -4.12 2.57 -2.38
C ASP A 74 -4.89 1.23 -2.35
N VAL A 75 -4.21 0.14 -1.97
CA VAL A 75 -4.77 -1.20 -1.71
C VAL A 75 -4.35 -1.66 -0.32
N ASN A 76 -5.16 -2.50 0.34
CA ASN A 76 -4.87 -2.89 1.73
C ASN A 76 -3.88 -4.06 1.74
N ASP A 77 -2.60 -3.78 1.52
CA ASP A 77 -1.54 -4.79 1.39
C ASP A 77 -0.51 -4.76 2.52
N ASN A 78 -0.64 -3.84 3.48
CA ASN A 78 0.18 -3.84 4.69
C ASN A 78 -0.61 -4.41 5.88
N PRO A 79 -0.20 -5.57 6.45
CA PRO A 79 -0.87 -6.11 7.63
C PRO A 79 -0.58 -5.26 8.88
N PRO A 80 -1.49 -5.23 9.88
CA PRO A 80 -1.24 -4.57 11.16
C PRO A 80 -0.03 -5.18 11.88
N VAL A 81 0.85 -4.32 12.42
CA VAL A 81 2.03 -4.71 13.20
C VAL A 81 1.96 -4.09 14.59
N PHE A 82 2.11 -4.91 15.63
CA PHE A 82 2.19 -4.42 17.01
C PHE A 82 3.48 -3.65 17.28
N GLU A 83 3.41 -2.60 18.10
CA GLU A 83 4.59 -1.80 18.50
C GLU A 83 5.62 -2.61 19.30
N LYS A 84 5.17 -3.66 20.01
CA LYS A 84 6.03 -4.53 20.82
C LYS A 84 5.76 -5.99 20.49
N SER A 85 6.83 -6.79 20.48
CA SER A 85 6.74 -8.25 20.33
C SER A 85 6.11 -8.94 21.55
N SER A 86 6.13 -8.28 22.71
CA SER A 86 5.41 -8.74 23.89
C SER A 86 4.99 -7.56 24.77
N TYR A 87 3.80 -7.66 25.36
CA TYR A 87 3.32 -6.74 26.37
C TYR A 87 3.20 -7.50 27.69
N ARG A 88 3.62 -6.87 28.78
CA ARG A 88 3.56 -7.44 30.13
C ARG A 88 3.04 -6.39 31.08
N THR A 89 2.14 -6.80 31.95
CA THR A 89 1.66 -6.01 33.08
C THR A 89 1.50 -6.94 34.27
N GLN A 90 1.48 -6.38 35.47
CA GLN A 90 1.21 -7.11 36.70
C GLN A 90 -0.11 -6.60 37.26
N ILE A 91 -0.95 -7.54 37.68
CA ILE A 91 -2.27 -7.26 38.25
C ILE A 91 -2.22 -7.81 39.67
N THR A 92 -2.62 -6.99 40.62
CA THR A 92 -2.67 -7.30 42.05
C THR A 92 -4.11 -7.58 42.47
N GLU A 93 -4.28 -8.14 43.67
CA GLU A 93 -5.62 -8.30 44.24
C GLU A 93 -6.32 -6.94 44.44
N GLU A 94 -5.61 -5.82 44.59
CA GLU A 94 -6.29 -4.51 44.64
C GLU A 94 -6.89 -4.07 43.30
N ASP A 95 -6.42 -4.64 42.19
CA ASP A 95 -6.98 -4.37 40.86
C ASP A 95 -8.33 -5.05 40.63
N ASP A 96 -8.77 -5.94 41.54
CA ASP A 96 -10.10 -6.55 41.53
C ASP A 96 -11.22 -5.64 42.10
N ARG A 97 -10.84 -4.50 42.68
CA ARG A 97 -11.79 -3.52 43.21
C ARG A 97 -12.19 -2.52 42.11
N GLY A 98 -13.49 -2.40 41.86
CA GLY A 98 -14.04 -1.43 40.90
C GLY A 98 -13.96 -1.90 39.44
N LEU A 99 -14.30 -3.17 39.19
CA LEU A 99 -14.36 -3.75 37.85
C LEU A 99 -15.52 -3.16 37.02
N PRO A 100 -15.37 -3.06 35.67
CA PRO A 100 -14.18 -3.42 34.91
C PRO A 100 -13.04 -2.39 35.01
N LYS A 101 -11.79 -2.86 35.08
CA LYS A 101 -10.61 -2.01 35.24
C LYS A 101 -9.62 -2.18 34.09
N ARG A 102 -9.13 -1.06 33.54
CA ARG A 102 -8.10 -1.06 32.49
C ARG A 102 -6.72 -1.35 33.07
N VAL A 103 -6.04 -2.35 32.52
CA VAL A 103 -4.73 -2.84 33.01
C VAL A 103 -3.60 -2.69 32.00
N LEU A 104 -3.92 -2.63 30.72
CA LEU A 104 -2.93 -2.51 29.64
C LEU A 104 -3.61 -1.91 28.40
N ARG A 105 -2.80 -1.32 27.51
CA ARG A 105 -3.21 -1.02 26.15
C ARG A 105 -2.17 -1.57 25.20
N VAL A 106 -2.62 -2.31 24.20
CA VAL A 106 -1.80 -2.73 23.06
C VAL A 106 -2.06 -1.78 21.89
N THR A 107 -1.03 -1.58 21.06
CA THR A 107 -1.12 -0.71 19.90
C THR A 107 -0.51 -1.43 18.71
N ALA A 108 -1.22 -1.44 17.60
CA ALA A 108 -0.73 -1.84 16.30
C ALA A 108 -1.00 -0.74 15.28
N SER A 109 -0.20 -0.74 14.22
CA SER A 109 -0.33 0.14 13.07
C SER A 109 -0.08 -0.66 11.79
N ASP A 110 -0.82 -0.36 10.74
CA ASP A 110 -0.47 -0.71 9.37
C ASP A 110 0.05 0.55 8.63
N ALA A 111 0.62 0.35 7.44
CA ALA A 111 1.16 1.44 6.63
C ALA A 111 0.15 1.99 5.61
N ASP A 112 -1.07 1.46 5.54
CA ASP A 112 -2.08 1.79 4.53
C ASP A 112 -2.73 3.16 4.84
N VAL A 113 -2.13 4.23 4.30
CA VAL A 113 -2.40 5.62 4.74
C VAL A 113 -3.84 6.10 4.46
N GLU A 114 -4.51 5.62 3.41
CA GLU A 114 -5.90 6.02 3.14
C GLU A 114 -6.93 5.15 3.88
N ARG A 115 -6.49 4.23 4.75
CA ARG A 115 -7.37 3.41 5.60
C ARG A 115 -7.05 3.54 7.10
N PRO A 116 -6.93 4.77 7.64
CA PRO A 116 -6.66 4.93 9.06
C PRO A 116 -7.81 4.34 9.89
N ASN A 117 -7.45 3.51 10.88
CA ASN A 117 -8.34 2.91 11.88
C ASN A 117 -9.13 1.65 11.46
N ASN A 118 -8.61 0.81 10.56
CA ASN A 118 -9.22 -0.50 10.27
C ASN A 118 -8.64 -1.66 11.09
N ILE A 119 -8.00 -1.37 12.23
CA ILE A 119 -7.42 -2.40 13.11
C ILE A 119 -8.46 -2.81 14.14
N ASN A 120 -8.75 -4.11 14.18
CA ASN A 120 -9.65 -4.72 15.15
C ASN A 120 -8.87 -5.65 16.07
N TYR A 121 -8.87 -5.35 17.36
CA TYR A 121 -8.22 -6.17 18.37
C TYR A 121 -9.17 -7.26 18.90
N PHE A 122 -8.61 -8.42 19.22
CA PHE A 122 -9.29 -9.52 19.90
C PHE A 122 -8.31 -10.27 20.81
N LEU A 123 -8.81 -10.85 21.90
CA LEU A 123 -8.04 -11.68 22.81
C LEU A 123 -8.38 -13.15 22.61
N THR A 124 -7.41 -14.01 22.86
CA THR A 124 -7.56 -15.47 22.85
C THR A 124 -6.70 -16.06 23.95
N GLY A 125 -7.08 -17.23 24.45
CA GLY A 125 -6.30 -17.98 25.44
C GLY A 125 -7.02 -18.11 26.79
N PRO A 126 -6.32 -18.57 27.84
CA PRO A 126 -6.91 -18.79 29.15
C PRO A 126 -7.56 -17.52 29.71
N GLY A 127 -8.75 -17.67 30.31
CA GLY A 127 -9.52 -16.55 30.85
C GLY A 127 -10.33 -15.78 29.80
N ILE A 128 -10.38 -16.24 28.54
CA ILE A 128 -11.28 -15.75 27.51
C ILE A 128 -12.21 -16.88 27.09
N ASP A 129 -13.52 -16.63 27.14
CA ASP A 129 -14.56 -17.51 26.62
C ASP A 129 -15.22 -16.83 25.40
N ILE A 130 -14.98 -17.40 24.22
CA ILE A 130 -15.45 -16.86 22.94
C ILE A 130 -16.93 -17.21 22.71
N GLU A 131 -17.41 -18.32 23.29
CA GLU A 131 -18.80 -18.77 23.15
C GLU A 131 -19.71 -18.02 24.13
N ASN A 132 -19.22 -17.78 25.34
CA ASN A 132 -19.91 -17.04 26.40
C ASN A 132 -19.04 -15.87 26.89
N PRO A 133 -19.04 -14.71 26.23
CA PRO A 133 -18.19 -13.57 26.61
C PRO A 133 -18.38 -13.08 28.06
N SER A 134 -19.57 -13.27 28.64
CA SER A 134 -19.85 -13.00 30.07
C SER A 134 -19.01 -13.86 31.01
N ASP A 135 -18.52 -15.01 30.53
CA ASP A 135 -17.68 -15.92 31.28
C ASP A 135 -16.18 -15.61 31.19
N SER A 136 -15.78 -14.58 30.44
CA SER A 136 -14.38 -14.14 30.32
C SER A 136 -13.90 -13.36 31.56
N ASN A 137 -12.65 -13.60 31.96
CA ASN A 137 -11.94 -12.84 33.01
C ASN A 137 -11.36 -11.54 32.47
N PHE A 138 -11.06 -11.48 31.17
CA PHE A 138 -10.51 -10.31 30.51
C PHE A 138 -11.32 -9.95 29.27
N ASP A 139 -11.26 -8.68 28.89
CA ASP A 139 -11.81 -8.19 27.63
C ASP A 139 -10.81 -7.25 26.95
N ILE A 140 -10.97 -7.04 25.65
CA ILE A 140 -10.24 -6.05 24.90
C ILE A 140 -11.19 -5.16 24.11
N ASN A 141 -10.99 -3.85 24.24
CA ASN A 141 -11.68 -2.92 23.36
C ASN A 141 -11.17 -3.10 21.93
N LYS A 142 -12.05 -3.58 21.05
CA LYS A 142 -11.79 -3.89 19.65
C LYS A 142 -11.19 -2.73 18.85
N ALA A 143 -11.50 -1.48 19.20
CA ALA A 143 -11.01 -0.30 18.48
C ALA A 143 -9.78 0.33 19.14
N THR A 144 -9.67 0.30 20.47
CA THR A 144 -8.62 1.03 21.20
C THR A 144 -7.44 0.15 21.61
N GLY A 145 -7.61 -1.18 21.64
CA GLY A 145 -6.62 -2.13 22.15
C GLY A 145 -6.47 -2.10 23.68
N GLU A 146 -7.40 -1.47 24.40
CA GLU A 146 -7.40 -1.44 25.86
C GLU A 146 -7.87 -2.77 26.43
N ILE A 147 -7.05 -3.39 27.27
CA ILE A 147 -7.34 -4.64 27.96
C ILE A 147 -7.91 -4.32 29.34
N LEU A 148 -9.05 -4.95 29.63
CA LEU A 148 -9.81 -4.82 30.86
C LEU A 148 -9.80 -6.14 31.63
N VAL A 149 -9.80 -6.04 32.96
CA VAL A 149 -10.17 -7.15 33.84
C VAL A 149 -11.68 -7.04 34.09
N LEU A 150 -12.41 -8.13 33.92
CA LEU A 150 -13.87 -8.20 34.09
C LEU A 150 -14.29 -8.82 35.42
N LYS A 151 -13.57 -9.85 35.87
CA LYS A 151 -13.90 -10.63 37.08
C LYS A 151 -12.69 -11.37 37.63
N ARG A 152 -12.88 -11.91 38.83
CA ARG A 152 -11.91 -12.73 39.56
C ARG A 152 -11.73 -14.11 38.92
#